data_AF-A0A2E2Q1P1-F1
#
_entry.id   AF-A0A2E2Q1P1-F1
#
_cell.length_a   1.000
_cell.length_b   1.000
_cell.length_c   1.000
_cell.angle_alpha   90.00
_cell.angle_beta   90.00
_cell.angle_gamma   90.00
#
_symmetry.space_group_name_H-M   'P 1'
#
loop_
_entity.id
_entity.type
_entity.pdbx_description
1 polymer ?
#
loop_
_entity_poly.entity_id
_entity_poly.type
_entity_poly.pdbx_seq_one_letter_code
_entity_poly.pdbx_strand_id
1 'polypeptide(L)' 'MSNSHGNTPAAWSAVVVGLIGFVVGSVGLIFDPISMPVFWAGVVITLAGGVVFLVMAKMGLHEGH' A
#
# COMPACT_ATOMS: atom_id res chain seq x y z
N MET A 1 28.71 -4.27 -1.31
CA MET A 1 27.63 -3.31 -0.98
C MET A 1 26.33 -4.08 -1.02
N SER A 2 25.63 -4.23 0.10
CA SER A 2 24.29 -4.82 0.07
C SER A 2 23.38 -3.87 -0.72
N ASN A 3 22.83 -4.32 -1.83
CA ASN A 3 21.78 -3.62 -2.56
C ASN A 3 20.56 -3.56 -1.64
N SER A 4 20.43 -2.49 -0.84
CA SER A 4 19.27 -2.24 0.02
C SER A 4 18.09 -1.81 -0.87
N HIS A 5 17.54 -2.78 -1.61
CA HIS A 5 16.42 -2.56 -2.52
C HIS A 5 15.20 -2.12 -1.72
N GLY A 6 14.61 -0.97 -2.08
CA GLY A 6 13.33 -0.51 -1.53
C GLY A 6 13.29 -0.37 -0.01
N ASN A 7 14.43 -0.29 0.68
CA ASN A 7 14.49 -0.18 2.14
C ASN A 7 14.49 1.29 2.56
N THR A 8 13.55 2.04 2.01
CA THR A 8 13.39 3.48 2.23
C THR A 8 12.06 3.74 2.94
N PRO A 9 11.94 4.83 3.73
CA PRO A 9 10.69 5.14 4.40
C PRO A 9 9.50 5.23 3.43
N ALA A 10 9.69 5.85 2.25
CA ALA A 10 8.61 5.94 1.25
C ALA A 10 8.15 4.56 0.76
N ALA A 11 9.09 3.65 0.48
CA ALA A 11 8.78 2.31 0.00
C ALA A 11 8.06 1.48 1.07
N TRP A 12 8.55 1.47 2.31
CA TRP A 12 7.92 0.72 3.40
C TRP A 12 6.54 1.25 3.76
N SER A 13 6.34 2.58 3.74
CA SER A 13 5.02 3.17 3.93
C SER A 13 4.05 2.74 2.83
N ALA A 14 4.47 2.77 1.57
CA ALA A 14 3.65 2.31 0.45
C ALA A 14 3.28 0.82 0.56
N VAL A 15 4.23 -0.02 0.97
CA VAL A 15 4.01 -1.46 1.19
C VAL A 15 2.99 -1.69 2.32
N VAL A 16 3.13 -1.02 3.47
CA VAL A 16 2.19 -1.18 4.58
C VAL A 16 0.77 -0.78 4.18
N VAL A 17 0.61 0.36 3.51
CA VAL A 17 -0.69 0.81 3.01
C VAL A 17 -1.26 -0.18 1.99
N GLY A 18 -0.43 -0.67 1.07
CA GLY A 18 -0.80 -1.69 0.09
C GLY A 18 -1.26 -3.00 0.74
N LEU A 19 -0.56 -3.48 1.77
CA LEU A 19 -0.92 -4.69 2.51
C LEU A 19 -2.24 -4.52 3.26
N ILE A 20 -2.49 -3.35 3.86
CA ILE A 20 -3.78 -3.05 4.50
C ILE A 20 -4.90 -3.09 3.45
N GLY A 21 -4.71 -2.44 2.29
CA GLY A 21 -5.68 -2.46 1.20
C GLY A 21 -5.95 -3.87 0.68
N PHE A 22 -4.91 -4.68 0.51
CA PHE A 22 -5.02 -6.08 0.11
C PHE A 22 -5.82 -6.92 1.11
N VAL A 23 -5.54 -6.78 2.41
CA VAL A 23 -6.27 -7.48 3.47
C VAL A 23 -7.75 -7.09 3.47
N VAL A 24 -8.05 -5.78 3.44
CA VAL A 24 -9.43 -5.28 3.40
C VAL A 24 -10.17 -5.80 2.17
N GLY A 25 -9.52 -5.75 1.01
CA GLY A 25 -10.10 -6.23 -0.25
C GLY A 25 -10.40 -7.73 -0.23
N SER A 26 -9.45 -8.51 0.29
CA SER A 26 -9.59 -9.97 0.42
C SER A 26 -10.72 -10.35 1.37
N VAL A 27 -10.85 -9.67 2.52
CA VAL A 27 -11.95 -9.89 3.47
C VAL A 27 -13.31 -9.63 2.81
N GLY A 28 -13.42 -8.59 1.99
CA GLY A 28 -14.66 -8.31 1.24
C GLY A 28 -15.12 -9.46 0.34
N LEU A 29 -14.17 -10.24 -0.21
CA LEU A 29 -14.45 -11.40 -1.06
C LEU A 29 -14.67 -12.70 -0.28
N ILE A 30 -14.37 -12.74 1.01
CA ILE A 30 -14.56 -13.92 1.89
C ILE A 30 -15.93 -13.87 2.60
N PHE A 31 -16.55 -12.69 2.73
CA PHE A 31 -17.88 -12.58 3.32
C PHE A 31 -18.95 -13.37 2.55
N ASP A 32 -19.98 -13.80 3.29
CA ASP A 32 -21.18 -14.43 2.75
C ASP A 32 -22.43 -13.65 3.23
N PRO A 33 -23.09 -12.87 2.34
CA PRO A 33 -22.75 -12.66 0.93
C PRO A 33 -21.49 -11.82 0.72
N ILE A 34 -20.86 -11.95 -0.46
CA ILE A 34 -19.70 -11.13 -0.86
C ILE A 34 -20.02 -9.64 -0.73
N SER A 35 -19.11 -8.89 -0.12
CA SER A 35 -19.24 -7.44 0.01
C SER A 35 -18.36 -6.72 -1.01
N MET A 36 -18.95 -6.44 -2.17
CA MET A 36 -18.30 -5.61 -3.21
C MET A 36 -17.90 -4.22 -2.72
N PRO A 37 -18.66 -3.51 -1.85
CA PRO A 37 -18.21 -2.23 -1.28
C PRO A 37 -16.90 -2.36 -0.49
N VAL A 38 -16.75 -3.40 0.32
CA VAL A 38 -15.52 -3.64 1.11
C VAL A 38 -14.35 -4.00 0.20
N PHE A 39 -14.60 -4.82 -0.84
CA PHE A 39 -13.60 -5.10 -1.87
C PHE A 39 -13.06 -3.80 -2.50
N TRP A 40 -13.95 -2.92 -2.95
CA TRP A 40 -13.55 -1.66 -3.57
C TRP A 40 -12.86 -0.69 -2.60
N ALA A 41 -13.25 -0.69 -1.32
CA ALA A 41 -12.52 0.05 -0.29
C ALA A 41 -11.06 -0.42 -0.20
N GLY A 42 -10.81 -1.74 -0.23
CA GLY A 42 -9.47 -2.31 -0.27
C GLY A 42 -8.67 -1.90 -1.51
N VAL A 43 -9.31 -1.88 -2.69
CA VAL A 43 -8.70 -1.39 -3.94
C VAL A 43 -8.28 0.07 -3.82
N VAL A 44 -9.16 0.94 -3.32
CA VAL A 44 -8.86 2.37 -3.13
C VAL A 44 -7.69 2.57 -2.16
N ILE A 45 -7.66 1.84 -1.04
CA ILE A 45 -6.54 1.90 -0.08
C ILE A 45 -5.24 1.45 -0.75
N THR A 46 -5.28 0.39 -1.55
CA THR A 46 -4.08 -0.10 -2.26
C THR A 46 -3.52 0.96 -3.20
N LEU A 47 -4.38 1.63 -3.98
CA LEU A 47 -3.99 2.73 -4.86
C LEU A 47 -3.47 3.95 -4.08
N ALA A 48 -4.03 4.21 -2.89
CA ALA A 48 -3.53 5.27 -2.00
C ALA A 48 -2.09 5.01 -1.54
N GLY A 49 -1.63 3.75 -1.48
CA GLY A 49 -0.22 3.43 -1.22
C GLY A 49 0.73 4.05 -2.26
N GLY A 50 0.33 4.08 -3.54
CA GLY A 50 1.07 4.77 -4.60
C GLY A 50 1.08 6.30 -4.41
N VAL A 51 -0.04 6.87 -3.99
CA VAL A 51 -0.12 8.31 -3.66
C VAL A 51 0.79 8.66 -2.48
N VAL A 52 0.78 7.86 -1.42
CA VAL A 52 1.67 8.02 -0.26
C VAL A 52 3.13 7.97 -0.68
N PHE A 53 3.51 7.00 -1.53
CA PHE A 53 4.86 6.94 -2.08
C PHE A 53 5.24 8.23 -2.81
N LEU A 54 4.39 8.72 -3.72
CA LEU A 54 4.67 9.92 -4.50
C LEU A 54 4.85 11.16 -3.60
N VAL A 55 4.02 11.31 -2.57
CA VAL A 55 4.14 12.41 -1.61
C VAL A 55 5.47 12.31 -0.85
N MET A 56 5.81 11.14 -0.32
CA MET A 56 7.05 10.93 0.43
C MET A 56 8.30 11.04 -0.45
N ALA A 57 8.20 10.65 -1.72
CA ALA A 57 9.26 10.85 -2.70
C ALA A 57 9.52 12.34 -2.95
N LYS A 58 8.46 13.16 -3.05
CA LYS A 58 8.58 14.63 -3.12
C LYS A 58 9.18 15.26 -1.86
N MET A 59 9.08 14.56 -0.72
CA MET A 59 9.76 14.94 0.53
C MET A 59 11.21 14.42 0.62
N GLY A 60 11.73 13.72 -0.39
CA GLY A 60 13.09 13.17 -0.41
C GLY A 60 13.24 11.83 0.32
N LEU A 61 12.16 11.19 0.77
CA LEU A 61 12.21 9.96 1.59
C LEU A 61 12.25 8.64 0.79
N HIS A 62 12.50 8.72 -0.52
CA HIS A 62 12.48 7.57 -1.43
C HIS A 62 13.88 7.00 -1.73
N GLU A 63 14.93 7.71 -1.30
CA GLU A 63 16.32 7.31 -1.44
C GLU A 63 16.79 6.64 -0.14
N GLY A 64 17.58 5.58 -0.27
CA GLY A 64 18.21 4.92 0.87
C GLY A 64 19.48 5.67 1.26
N HIS A 65 19.74 5.82 2.55
CA HIS A 65 21.01 6.34 3.07
C HIS A 65 22.17 5.38 2.77
#